data_AF-A0A6P1MMT7-F1
#
_entry.id   AF-A0A6P1MMT7-F1
#
_cell.length_a   1.000
_cell.length_b   1.000
_cell.length_c   1.000
_cell.angle_alpha   90.00
_cell.angle_beta   90.00
_cell.angle_gamma   90.00
#
_symmetry.space_group_name_H-M   'P 1'
#
loop_
_entity.id
_entity.type
_entity.pdbx_description
1 polymer ?
#
loop_
_entity_poly.entity_id
_entity_poly.type
_entity_poly.pdbx_seq_one_letter_code
_entity_poly.pdbx_strand_id
1 'polypeptide(L)'
;MIDGQQRLTTVTIFVRALLNVLHSRLDKEPEIVRQVNFKKKEKIYFKDDGVIKLRPVDYDRGCYDTLIVENKDEYSISTPSQKRMRDAKEYFTKELSLIQTKELIKIFSILEEAQVNCIELEGKKDSALMFELQNNRGKELSDLEKLKSFLCINSM
;
A
#
# COMPACT_ATOMS: atom_id res chain seq x y z
N MET A 1 0.11 12.21 -11.11
CA MET A 1 0.36 11.03 -10.26
C MET A 1 -0.85 10.14 -10.36
N ILE A 2 -0.66 8.89 -10.79
CA ILE A 2 -1.73 7.90 -10.86
C ILE A 2 -1.96 7.40 -9.43
N ASP A 3 -3.14 7.68 -8.87
CA ASP A 3 -3.55 7.41 -7.48
C ASP A 3 -3.39 5.92 -7.09
N GLY A 4 -3.46 5.01 -8.06
CA GLY A 4 -3.31 3.56 -7.84
C GLY A 4 -1.98 3.15 -7.18
N GLN A 5 -0.84 3.74 -7.56
CA GLN A 5 0.46 3.35 -7.00
C GLN A 5 0.60 3.77 -5.53
N GLN A 6 0.04 4.92 -5.15
CA GLN A 6 0.04 5.38 -3.75
C GLN A 6 -0.84 4.49 -2.88
N ARG A 7 -2.05 4.16 -3.33
CA ARG A 7 -2.96 3.28 -2.59
C ARG A 7 -2.35 1.90 -2.35
N LEU A 8 -1.76 1.30 -3.38
CA LEU A 8 -1.12 -0.01 -3.25
C LEU A 8 0.09 0.02 -2.31
N THR A 9 0.90 1.08 -2.38
CA THR A 9 2.03 1.27 -1.46
C THR A 9 1.54 1.35 -0.02
N THR A 10 0.52 2.15 0.27
CA THR A 10 -0.06 2.26 1.62
C THR A 10 -0.60 0.93 2.14
N VAL A 11 -1.29 0.15 1.28
CA VAL A 11 -1.77 -1.19 1.65
C VAL A 11 -0.60 -2.11 2.03
N THR A 12 0.49 -2.11 1.27
CA THR A 12 1.65 -2.96 1.62
C THR A 12 2.32 -2.53 2.93
N ILE A 13 2.39 -1.22 3.21
CA ILE A 13 2.90 -0.71 4.51
C ILE A 13 1.97 -1.17 5.64
N PHE A 14 0.66 -1.07 5.46
CA PHE A 14 -0.33 -1.53 6.42
C PHE A 14 -0.19 -3.03 6.72
N VAL A 15 -0.12 -3.86 5.68
CA VAL A 15 0.07 -5.32 5.83
C VAL A 15 1.37 -5.61 6.58
N ARG A 16 2.46 -4.88 6.30
CA ARG A 16 3.72 -5.06 7.02
C ARG A 16 3.57 -4.77 8.52
N ALA A 17 2.97 -3.64 8.87
CA ALA A 17 2.71 -3.27 10.26
C ALA A 17 1.83 -4.31 10.97
N LEU A 18 0.77 -4.78 10.29
CA LEU A 18 -0.14 -5.80 10.81
C LEU A 18 0.59 -7.12 11.11
N LEU A 19 1.43 -7.61 10.19
CA LEU A 19 2.21 -8.82 10.41
C LEU A 19 3.21 -8.67 11.58
N ASN A 20 3.84 -7.50 11.72
CA ASN A 20 4.75 -7.23 12.83
C ASN A 20 4.03 -7.31 14.19
N VAL A 21 2.84 -6.70 14.29
CA VAL A 21 2.02 -6.73 15.51
C VAL A 21 1.55 -8.15 15.83
N LEU A 22 1.11 -8.92 14.83
CA LEU A 22 0.73 -10.32 15.05
C LEU A 22 1.93 -11.15 15.50
N HIS A 23 3.09 -10.97 14.87
CA HIS A 23 4.30 -11.68 15.24
C HIS A 23 4.76 -11.35 16.67
N SER A 24 4.65 -10.09 17.12
CA SER A 24 5.00 -9.69 18.48
C SER A 24 4.06 -10.29 19.55
N ARG A 25 2.90 -10.83 19.14
CA ARG A 25 1.93 -11.49 20.02
C ARG A 25 2.03 -13.01 19.99
N LEU A 26 2.90 -13.58 19.16
CA LEU A 26 3.04 -15.02 18.99
C LEU A 26 3.33 -15.74 20.32
N ASP A 27 4.12 -15.14 21.20
CA ASP A 27 4.46 -15.72 22.51
C ASP A 27 3.31 -15.63 23.52
N LYS A 28 2.44 -14.62 23.39
CA LYS A 28 1.33 -14.36 24.31
C LYS A 28 0.03 -15.06 23.91
N GLU A 29 -0.22 -15.17 22.60
CA GLU A 29 -1.46 -15.72 22.03
C GLU A 29 -1.17 -16.74 20.91
N PRO A 30 -0.36 -17.80 21.15
CA PRO A 30 0.13 -18.69 20.10
C PRO A 30 -0.99 -19.42 19.35
N GLU A 31 -2.06 -19.83 20.04
CA GLU A 31 -3.18 -20.58 19.46
C GLU A 31 -3.95 -19.81 18.39
N ILE A 32 -4.03 -18.49 18.54
CA ILE A 32 -4.74 -17.60 17.59
C ILE A 32 -3.77 -17.18 16.48
N VAL A 33 -2.55 -16.80 16.84
CA VAL A 33 -1.59 -16.22 15.89
C VAL A 33 -1.02 -17.28 14.93
N ARG A 34 -0.83 -18.53 15.37
CA ARG A 34 -0.31 -19.63 14.51
C ARG A 34 -1.22 -19.99 13.34
N GLN A 35 -2.49 -19.55 13.36
CA GLN A 35 -3.41 -19.70 12.24
C GLN A 35 -2.97 -18.84 11.03
N VAL A 36 -2.18 -17.79 11.27
CA VAL A 36 -1.62 -16.93 10.23
C VAL A 36 -0.32 -17.53 9.70
N ASN A 37 -0.34 -17.96 8.44
CA ASN A 37 0.87 -18.45 7.76
C ASN A 37 1.75 -17.27 7.29
N PHE A 38 2.56 -16.71 8.20
CA PHE A 38 3.43 -15.55 7.94
C PHE A 38 4.27 -15.72 6.66
N LYS A 39 4.92 -16.87 6.47
CA LYS A 39 5.74 -17.14 5.28
C LYS A 39 4.93 -17.03 3.99
N LYS A 40 3.71 -17.57 3.97
CA LYS A 40 2.82 -17.46 2.81
C LYS A 40 2.40 -16.01 2.57
N LYS A 41 2.06 -15.26 3.64
CA LYS A 41 1.68 -13.84 3.53
C LYS A 41 2.85 -13.00 3.02
N GLU A 42 4.07 -13.22 3.52
CA GLU A 42 5.24 -12.49 3.05
C GLU A 42 5.51 -12.71 1.56
N LYS A 43 5.33 -13.95 1.07
CA LYS A 43 5.42 -14.29 -0.36
C LYS A 43 4.37 -13.58 -1.20
N ILE A 44 3.13 -13.55 -0.72
CA ILE A 44 2.02 -12.91 -1.45
C ILE A 44 2.23 -11.40 -1.56
N TYR A 45 2.58 -10.74 -0.45
CA TYR A 45 2.54 -9.28 -0.37
C TYR A 45 3.86 -8.58 -0.69
N PHE A 46 5.02 -9.22 -0.50
CA PHE A 46 6.31 -8.52 -0.59
C PHE A 46 7.24 -9.15 -1.60
N LYS A 47 7.59 -10.43 -1.44
CA LYS A 47 8.68 -11.05 -2.20
C LYS A 47 8.50 -12.55 -2.37
N ASP A 48 8.53 -13.01 -3.61
CA ASP A 48 8.44 -14.42 -3.96
C ASP A 48 9.63 -14.81 -4.85
N ASP A 49 10.42 -15.79 -4.42
CA ASP A 49 11.66 -16.25 -5.10
C ASP A 49 12.57 -15.12 -5.61
N GLY A 50 12.83 -14.12 -4.76
CA GLY A 50 13.70 -13.00 -5.14
C GLY A 50 12.96 -11.83 -5.78
N VAL A 51 11.75 -12.04 -6.29
CA VAL A 51 10.99 -11.05 -7.04
C VAL A 51 10.11 -10.23 -6.09
N ILE A 52 10.44 -8.94 -5.95
CA ILE A 52 9.64 -7.96 -5.19
C ILE A 52 8.37 -7.63 -5.97
N LYS A 53 7.21 -7.74 -5.31
CA LYS A 53 5.88 -7.61 -5.93
C LYS A 53 5.53 -6.16 -6.30
N LEU A 54 5.95 -5.18 -5.49
CA LEU A 54 5.69 -3.76 -5.73
C LEU A 54 7.00 -2.99 -5.85
N ARG A 55 7.11 -2.15 -6.88
CA ARG A 55 8.25 -1.25 -7.06
C ARG A 55 7.77 0.21 -7.04
N PRO A 56 8.11 0.97 -5.99
CA PRO A 56 7.97 2.42 -6.00
C PRO A 56 8.90 3.06 -7.05
N VAL A 57 8.73 4.37 -7.21
CA VAL A 57 9.65 5.23 -7.96
C VAL A 57 11.10 5.05 -7.48
N ASP A 58 12.06 5.19 -8.39
CA ASP A 58 13.45 4.76 -8.17
C ASP A 58 14.08 5.35 -6.89
N TYR A 59 13.84 6.64 -6.61
CA TYR A 59 14.38 7.30 -5.44
C TYR A 59 13.78 6.82 -4.11
N ASP A 60 12.59 6.20 -4.10
CA ASP A 60 11.97 5.64 -2.90
C ASP A 60 12.22 4.13 -2.75
N ARG A 61 12.75 3.46 -3.79
CA ARG A 61 12.90 2.01 -3.85
C ARG A 61 13.73 1.45 -2.70
N GLY A 62 14.92 2.00 -2.46
CA GLY A 62 15.81 1.49 -1.40
C GLY A 62 15.16 1.57 -0.01
N CYS A 63 14.40 2.65 0.25
CA CYS A 63 13.67 2.84 1.50
C CYS A 63 12.55 1.81 1.64
N TYR A 64 11.77 1.59 0.57
CA TYR A 64 10.69 0.60 0.55
C TYR A 64 11.21 -0.82 0.75
N ASP A 65 12.25 -1.21 0.00
CA ASP A 65 12.82 -2.54 0.09
C ASP A 65 13.36 -2.79 1.50
N THR A 66 14.07 -1.83 2.08
CA THR A 66 14.63 -1.95 3.44
C THR A 66 13.54 -1.99 4.52
N LEU A 67 12.65 -0.99 4.55
CA LEU A 67 11.71 -0.82 5.66
C LEU A 67 10.49 -1.75 5.55
N ILE A 68 10.04 -2.02 4.32
CA ILE A 68 8.77 -2.69 4.03
C ILE A 68 8.97 -4.10 3.49
N VAL A 69 10.00 -4.40 2.69
CA VAL A 69 10.21 -5.77 2.17
C VAL A 69 11.08 -6.59 3.14
N GLU A 70 12.21 -6.04 3.56
CA GLU A 70 13.19 -6.69 4.46
C GLU A 70 12.86 -6.55 5.95
N ASN A 71 11.83 -5.76 6.29
CA ASN A 71 11.41 -5.45 7.66
C ASN A 71 12.41 -4.71 8.55
N LYS A 72 13.42 -4.06 8.00
CA LYS A 72 14.40 -3.38 8.84
C LYS A 72 13.81 -2.09 9.40
N ASP A 73 14.35 -1.62 10.52
CA ASP A 73 13.87 -0.42 11.21
C ASP A 73 14.59 0.84 10.76
N GLU A 74 15.78 0.70 10.16
CA GLU A 74 16.63 1.82 9.81
C GLU A 74 16.91 1.89 8.31
N TYR A 75 16.71 3.08 7.76
CA TYR A 75 17.13 3.47 6.42
C TYR A 75 17.44 4.97 6.41
N SER A 76 18.48 5.39 5.69
CA SER A 76 18.85 6.80 5.58
C SER A 76 17.79 7.56 4.77
N ILE A 77 17.02 8.40 5.45
CA ILE A 77 15.95 9.20 4.83
C ILE A 77 16.56 10.42 4.11
N SER A 78 16.30 10.52 2.82
CA SER A 78 16.77 11.59 1.94
C SER A 78 15.63 12.38 1.29
N THR A 79 14.39 11.88 1.34
CA THR A 79 13.22 12.54 0.73
C THR A 79 12.02 12.62 1.67
N PRO A 80 11.10 13.59 1.47
CA PRO A 80 9.85 13.66 2.23
C PRO A 80 8.95 12.42 2.06
N SER A 81 8.98 11.76 0.90
CA SER A 81 8.20 10.53 0.66
C SER A 81 8.73 9.36 1.49
N GLN A 82 10.04 9.18 1.56
CA GLN A 82 10.66 8.18 2.43
C GLN A 82 10.33 8.42 3.90
N LYS A 83 10.37 9.69 4.35
CA LYS A 83 9.95 10.06 5.70
C LYS A 83 8.51 9.63 5.97
N ARG A 84 7.58 9.98 5.08
CA ARG A 84 6.16 9.58 5.21
C ARG A 84 5.97 8.07 5.23
N MET A 85 6.77 7.32 4.47
CA MET A 85 6.71 5.85 4.46
C MET A 85 7.09 5.25 5.82
N ARG A 86 8.19 5.72 6.41
CA ARG A 86 8.61 5.32 7.76
C ARG A 86 7.56 5.72 8.80
N ASP A 87 7.16 6.98 8.80
CA ASP A 87 6.20 7.52 9.76
C ASP A 87 4.85 6.78 9.67
N ALA A 88 4.44 6.35 8.46
CA ALA A 88 3.23 5.52 8.26
C ALA A 88 3.38 4.10 8.82
N LYS A 89 4.55 3.45 8.64
CA LYS A 89 4.83 2.13 9.25
C LYS A 89 4.74 2.22 10.78
N GLU A 90 5.35 3.24 11.37
CA GLU A 90 5.31 3.48 12.82
C GLU A 90 3.88 3.76 13.31
N TYR A 91 3.15 4.64 12.63
CA TYR A 91 1.77 4.97 12.95
C TYR A 91 0.87 3.72 12.93
N PHE A 92 0.89 2.95 11.84
CA PHE A 92 0.07 1.74 11.77
C PHE A 92 0.47 0.70 12.82
N THR A 93 1.77 0.51 13.07
CA THR A 93 2.22 -0.44 14.09
C THR A 93 1.68 -0.04 15.46
N LYS A 94 1.73 1.25 15.80
CA LYS A 94 1.18 1.78 17.05
C LYS A 94 -0.32 1.57 17.15
N GLU A 95 -1.10 1.99 16.15
CA GLU A 95 -2.58 1.89 16.20
C GLU A 95 -3.05 0.42 16.20
N LEU A 96 -2.43 -0.44 15.40
CA LEU A 96 -2.74 -1.87 15.35
C LEU A 96 -2.36 -2.58 16.66
N SER A 97 -1.32 -2.12 17.37
CA SER A 97 -0.94 -2.68 18.66
C SER A 97 -2.02 -2.52 19.74
N LEU A 98 -2.94 -1.56 19.60
CA LEU A 98 -4.05 -1.31 20.53
C LEU A 98 -5.27 -2.20 20.26
N ILE A 99 -5.36 -2.81 19.08
CA ILE A 99 -6.51 -3.62 18.65
C ILE A 99 -6.33 -5.08 19.08
N GLN A 100 -7.41 -5.77 19.47
CA GLN A 100 -7.36 -7.19 19.86
C GLN A 100 -6.97 -8.11 18.69
N THR A 101 -6.28 -9.21 18.99
CA THR A 101 -5.72 -10.12 17.96
C THR A 101 -6.78 -10.71 17.04
N LYS A 102 -7.96 -11.06 17.56
CA LYS A 102 -9.09 -11.57 16.76
C LYS A 102 -9.59 -10.53 15.74
N GLU A 103 -9.68 -9.27 16.15
CA GLU A 103 -10.10 -8.19 15.27
C GLU A 103 -9.04 -7.89 14.20
N LEU A 104 -7.75 -7.94 14.54
CA LEU A 104 -6.66 -7.80 13.56
C LEU A 104 -6.72 -8.87 12.48
N ILE A 105 -6.95 -10.13 12.86
CA ILE A 105 -7.10 -11.24 11.91
C ILE A 105 -8.31 -11.00 11.01
N LYS A 106 -9.45 -10.56 11.58
CA LYS A 106 -10.65 -10.23 10.82
C LYS A 106 -10.41 -9.10 9.81
N ILE A 107 -9.75 -8.03 10.22
CA ILE A 107 -9.36 -6.92 9.32
C ILE A 107 -8.48 -7.45 8.18
N PHE A 108 -7.55 -8.35 8.50
CA PHE A 108 -6.68 -8.92 7.48
C PHE A 108 -7.43 -9.82 6.49
N SER A 109 -8.38 -10.62 6.97
CA SER A 109 -9.26 -11.43 6.09
C SER A 109 -10.10 -10.55 5.16
N ILE A 110 -10.68 -9.46 5.67
CA ILE A 110 -11.44 -8.51 4.84
C ILE A 110 -10.56 -7.91 3.74
N LEU A 111 -9.30 -7.59 4.07
CA LEU A 111 -8.34 -7.08 3.09
C LEU A 111 -8.02 -8.13 2.00
N GLU A 112 -7.98 -9.41 2.36
CA GLU A 112 -7.75 -10.51 1.41
C GLU A 112 -8.96 -10.82 0.52
N GLU A 113 -10.17 -10.60 1.02
CA GLU A 113 -11.41 -10.79 0.27
C GLU A 113 -11.74 -9.57 -0.62
N ALA A 114 -11.02 -8.46 -0.46
CA ALA A 114 -11.24 -7.25 -1.24
C ALA A 114 -11.00 -7.49 -2.75
N GLN A 115 -11.99 -7.15 -3.57
CA GLN A 115 -11.92 -7.31 -5.02
C GLN A 115 -11.47 -6.02 -5.70
N VAL A 116 -10.59 -6.17 -6.69
CA VAL A 116 -10.13 -5.07 -7.55
C VAL A 116 -10.86 -5.15 -8.88
N ASN A 117 -11.62 -4.11 -9.22
CA ASN A 117 -12.23 -3.97 -10.53
C ASN A 117 -11.21 -3.37 -11.49
N CYS A 118 -10.75 -4.17 -12.46
CA CYS A 118 -9.88 -3.73 -13.53
C CYS A 118 -10.72 -3.41 -14.77
N ILE A 119 -10.59 -2.19 -15.28
CA ILE A 119 -11.18 -1.76 -16.55
C ILE A 119 -10.02 -1.35 -17.44
N GLU A 120 -9.84 -2.06 -18.55
CA GLU A 120 -8.88 -1.68 -19.58
C GLU A 120 -9.54 -0.69 -20.54
N LEU A 121 -8.86 0.42 -20.81
CA LEU A 121 -9.38 1.50 -21.64
C LEU A 121 -8.59 1.51 -22.95
N GLU A 122 -9.28 1.23 -24.05
CA GLU A 122 -8.67 1.15 -25.39
C GLU A 122 -8.37 2.55 -25.98
N GLY A 123 -9.10 3.58 -25.53
CA GLY A 123 -9.03 4.94 -26.03
C GLY A 123 -8.41 5.96 -25.07
N LYS A 124 -7.61 6.90 -25.60
CA LYS A 124 -7.05 8.04 -24.84
C LYS A 124 -8.13 8.93 -24.22
N LYS A 125 -9.24 9.16 -24.96
CA LYS A 125 -10.38 9.96 -24.47
C LYS A 125 -11.10 9.26 -23.32
N ASP A 126 -11.25 7.94 -23.40
CA ASP A 126 -11.91 7.13 -22.37
C ASP A 126 -11.08 7.11 -21.08
N SER A 127 -9.76 7.10 -21.20
CA SER A 127 -8.82 7.22 -20.07
C SER A 127 -8.92 8.55 -19.33
N ALA A 128 -9.00 9.67 -20.06
CA ALA A 128 -9.16 10.99 -19.46
C ALA A 128 -10.55 11.17 -18.82
N LEU A 129 -11.60 10.68 -19.47
CA LEU A 129 -12.97 10.69 -18.95
C LEU A 129 -13.09 9.83 -17.68
N MET A 130 -12.50 8.63 -17.66
CA MET A 130 -12.49 7.78 -16.47
C MET A 130 -11.67 8.38 -15.33
N PHE A 131 -10.55 9.04 -15.64
CA PHE A 131 -9.80 9.78 -14.64
C PHE A 131 -10.65 10.90 -14.03
N GLU A 132 -11.34 11.68 -14.85
CA GLU A 132 -12.25 12.74 -14.39
C GLU A 132 -13.40 12.17 -13.54
N LEU A 133 -14.06 11.10 -14.00
CA LEU A 133 -15.14 10.44 -13.24
C LEU A 133 -14.67 9.86 -11.91
N GLN A 134 -13.49 9.22 -11.85
CA GLN A 134 -12.97 8.66 -10.59
C GLN A 134 -12.54 9.75 -9.59
N ASN A 135 -12.12 10.93 -10.08
CA ASN A 135 -11.75 12.06 -9.22
C ASN A 135 -12.94 12.94 -8.86
N ASN A 136 -14.04 12.88 -9.62
CA ASN A 136 -15.27 13.60 -9.33
C ASN A 136 -16.05 12.93 -8.19
N ARG A 137 -15.58 13.15 -6.95
CA ARG A 137 -16.20 12.68 -5.70
C ARG A 137 -17.30 13.63 -5.17
N GLY A 138 -17.95 14.40 -6.05
CA GLY A 138 -18.91 15.45 -5.67
C GLY A 138 -18.27 16.82 -5.32
N LYS A 139 -17.00 17.03 -5.68
CA LYS A 139 -16.32 18.33 -5.66
C LYS A 139 -15.79 18.60 -7.08
N GLU A 140 -15.92 19.83 -7.55
CA GLU A 140 -15.35 20.22 -8.84
C GLU A 140 -13.84 20.03 -8.86
N LEU A 141 -13.31 19.56 -9.99
CA LEU A 141 -11.87 19.44 -10.23
C LEU A 141 -11.20 20.80 -10.10
N SER A 142 -10.07 20.85 -9.41
CA SER A 142 -9.23 22.04 -9.36
C SER A 142 -8.66 22.37 -10.74
N ASP A 143 -8.31 23.63 -10.99
CA ASP A 143 -7.74 24.06 -12.28
C ASP A 143 -6.44 23.31 -12.63
N LEU A 144 -5.69 22.87 -11.61
CA LEU A 144 -4.49 22.04 -11.79
C LEU A 144 -4.81 20.61 -12.24
N GLU A 145 -5.93 20.04 -11.79
CA GLU A 145 -6.40 18.72 -12.22
C GLU A 145 -6.98 18.77 -13.63
N LYS A 146 -7.71 19.84 -13.96
CA LYS A 146 -8.16 20.13 -15.33
C LYS A 146 -6.98 20.27 -16.29
N LEU A 147 -5.94 21.01 -15.88
CA LEU A 147 -4.70 21.16 -16.66
C LEU A 147 -3.99 19.82 -16.86
N LYS A 148 -3.92 18.97 -15.82
CA LYS A 148 -3.35 17.61 -15.92
C LYS A 148 -4.15 16.71 -16.85
N SER A 149 -5.48 16.75 -16.78
CA SER A 149 -6.36 15.99 -17.68
C SER A 149 -6.16 16.45 -19.13
N PHE A 150 -6.13 17.77 -19.36
CA PHE A 150 -5.89 18.36 -20.67
C PHE A 150 -4.51 17.98 -21.25
N LEU A 151 -3.45 17.96 -20.45
CA LEU A 151 -2.12 17.50 -20.87
C LEU A 151 -2.12 15.99 -21.16
N CYS A 152 -2.82 15.16 -20.39
CA CYS A 152 -2.95 13.74 -20.73
C CYS A 152 -3.65 13.52 -22.08
N ILE A 153 -4.57 14.40 -22.46
CA ILE A 153 -5.27 14.37 -23.75
C ILE A 153 -4.36 14.89 -24.89
N ASN A 154 -3.56 15.95 -24.66
CA ASN A 154 -2.87 16.71 -25.71
C ASN A 154 -1.34 16.50 -25.80
N SER A 155 -0.69 15.87 -24.84
CA SER A 155 0.78 15.69 -24.81
C SER A 155 1.26 14.40 -25.53
N MET A 156 0.55 13.94 -26.56
CA MET A 156 1.00 12.90 -27.50
C MET A 156 0.65 13.26 -28.93
#